data_AF-A0A2P5N8R5-F1
#
_entry.id   AF-A0A2P5N8R5-F1
#
_cell.length_a   1.000
_cell.length_b   1.000
_cell.length_c   1.000
_cell.angle_alpha   90.00
_cell.angle_beta   90.00
_cell.angle_gamma   90.00
#
_symmetry.space_group_name_H-M   'P 1'
#
loop_
_entity.id
_entity.type
_entity.pdbx_description
1 polymer ?
#
loop_
_entity_poly.entity_id
_entity_poly.type
_entity_poly.pdbx_seq_one_letter_code
_entity_poly.pdbx_strand_id
1 'polypeptide(L)'
;MNFKKMSILVVLIVSIYFLSVLTRSYKYEKNAENYIEEAIFDFANPWKVENLNKRASWWLINKSELSPDDICRLANVDLGNIIELIQSPKCNIQQGFDKFSTEKHTYAICLITAKFEKSSVALQIRLIGEKGSWKAGSWKINDFMSINEIQE
;
A
#
# COMPACT_ATOMS: atom_id res chain seq x y z
N MET A 1 -37.76 2.53 32.14
CA MET A 1 -37.30 2.03 30.81
C MET A 1 -37.10 0.53 30.92
N ASN A 2 -37.88 -0.29 30.20
CA ASN A 2 -37.86 -1.75 30.36
C ASN A 2 -36.52 -2.35 29.90
N PHE A 3 -35.98 -3.31 30.66
CA PHE A 3 -34.69 -3.96 30.42
C PHE A 3 -34.50 -4.42 28.95
N LYS A 4 -35.56 -4.99 28.33
CA LYS A 4 -35.56 -5.37 26.90
C LYS A 4 -35.27 -4.20 25.94
N LYS A 5 -35.80 -3.01 26.21
CA LYS A 5 -35.56 -1.80 25.40
C LYS A 5 -34.11 -1.31 25.56
N MET A 6 -33.55 -1.44 26.76
CA MET A 6 -32.16 -1.08 27.02
C MET A 6 -31.19 -2.04 26.32
N SER A 7 -31.44 -3.35 26.34
CA SER A 7 -30.62 -4.34 25.64
C SER A 7 -30.62 -4.14 24.12
N ILE A 8 -31.78 -3.85 23.52
CA ILE A 8 -31.89 -3.58 22.07
C ILE A 8 -31.07 -2.33 21.70
N LEU A 9 -31.15 -1.27 22.50
CA LEU A 9 -30.41 -0.03 22.25
C LEU A 9 -28.88 -0.27 22.29
N VAL A 10 -28.38 -1.03 23.27
CA VAL A 10 -26.96 -1.36 23.38
C VAL A 10 -26.50 -2.16 22.16
N VAL A 11 -27.24 -3.20 21.75
CA VAL A 11 -26.90 -4.01 20.57
C VAL A 11 -26.87 -3.16 19.29
N LEU A 12 -27.81 -2.22 19.16
CA LEU A 12 -27.89 -1.33 18.00
C LEU A 12 -26.70 -0.36 17.95
N ILE A 13 -26.32 0.23 19.08
CA ILE A 13 -25.14 1.12 19.18
C ILE A 13 -23.86 0.36 18.85
N VAL A 14 -23.69 -0.84 19.42
CA VAL A 14 -22.50 -1.69 19.17
C VAL A 14 -22.43 -2.08 17.69
N SER A 15 -23.54 -2.50 17.09
CA SER A 15 -23.60 -2.84 15.66
C SER A 15 -23.23 -1.66 14.76
N ILE A 16 -23.77 -0.46 15.04
CA ILE A 16 -23.44 0.76 14.29
C ILE A 16 -21.95 1.11 14.45
N TYR A 17 -21.41 0.98 15.66
CA TYR A 17 -19.98 1.21 15.91
C TYR A 17 -19.11 0.27 15.07
N PHE A 18 -19.37 -1.04 15.08
CA PHE A 18 -18.60 -2.00 14.27
C PHE A 18 -18.72 -1.75 12.77
N LEU A 19 -19.93 -1.43 12.27
CA LEU A 19 -20.12 -1.05 10.87
C LEU A 19 -19.30 0.19 10.51
N SER A 20 -19.22 1.19 11.40
CA SER A 20 -18.43 2.39 11.16
C SER A 20 -16.92 2.10 11.08
N VAL A 21 -16.42 1.17 11.90
CA VAL A 21 -15.01 0.77 11.90
C VAL A 21 -14.67 -0.01 10.63
N LEU A 22 -15.51 -0.96 10.24
CA LEU A 22 -15.32 -1.77 9.03
C LEU A 22 -15.37 -0.91 7.76
N THR A 23 -16.36 -0.02 7.64
CA THR A 23 -16.46 0.88 6.49
C THR A 23 -15.27 1.84 6.41
N ARG A 24 -14.78 2.33 7.55
CA ARG A 24 -13.55 3.11 7.59
C ARG A 24 -12.37 2.28 7.09
N SER A 25 -12.13 1.10 7.65
CA SER A 25 -11.01 0.23 7.24
C SER A 25 -11.03 -0.03 5.73
N TYR A 26 -12.18 -0.44 5.20
CA TYR A 26 -12.37 -0.70 3.78
C TYR A 26 -12.07 0.54 2.91
N LYS A 27 -12.49 1.73 3.35
CA LYS A 27 -12.17 2.97 2.65
C LYS A 27 -10.67 3.27 2.64
N TYR A 28 -9.95 2.99 3.73
CA TYR A 28 -8.49 3.18 3.75
C TYR A 28 -7.76 2.19 2.84
N GLU A 29 -8.20 0.93 2.80
CA GLU A 29 -7.69 -0.08 1.85
C GLU A 29 -7.89 0.38 0.41
N LYS A 30 -9.11 0.78 0.05
CA LYS A 30 -9.40 1.27 -1.30
C LYS A 30 -8.58 2.50 -1.69
N ASN A 31 -8.32 3.40 -0.75
CA ASN A 31 -7.45 4.55 -1.03
C ASN A 31 -5.98 4.14 -1.23
N ALA A 32 -5.50 3.10 -0.54
CA ALA A 32 -4.16 2.55 -0.75
C ALA A 32 -4.07 1.83 -2.11
N GLU A 33 -5.10 1.06 -2.47
CA GLU A 33 -5.21 0.36 -3.76
C GLU A 33 -5.20 1.35 -4.93
N ASN A 34 -6.04 2.38 -4.89
CA ASN A 34 -6.09 3.41 -5.92
C ASN A 34 -4.75 4.16 -6.02
N TYR A 35 -4.12 4.46 -4.88
CA TYR A 35 -2.82 5.13 -4.88
C TYR A 35 -1.75 4.30 -5.56
N ILE A 36 -1.66 3.00 -5.24
CA ILE A 36 -0.59 2.15 -5.77
C ILE A 36 -0.82 1.79 -7.24
N GLU A 37 -2.09 1.66 -7.65
CA GLU A 37 -2.47 1.52 -9.06
C GLU A 37 -1.98 2.71 -9.89
N GLU A 38 -2.15 3.95 -9.40
CA GLU A 38 -1.62 5.13 -10.08
C GLU A 38 -0.08 5.19 -10.01
N ALA A 39 0.48 4.95 -8.82
CA ALA A 39 1.90 5.11 -8.58
C ALA A 39 2.75 4.14 -9.41
N ILE A 40 2.32 2.89 -9.56
CA ILE A 40 3.13 1.89 -10.29
C ILE A 40 3.31 2.27 -11.76
N PHE A 41 2.29 2.77 -12.44
CA PHE A 41 2.45 3.25 -13.81
C PHE A 41 3.35 4.48 -13.91
N ASP A 42 3.30 5.37 -12.91
CA ASP A 42 4.13 6.58 -12.86
C ASP A 42 5.64 6.26 -12.73
N PHE A 43 6.01 5.30 -11.87
CA PHE A 43 7.42 4.97 -11.67
C PHE A 43 7.94 3.80 -12.49
N ALA A 44 7.08 2.94 -13.07
CA ALA A 44 7.50 1.76 -13.84
C ALA A 44 7.31 1.88 -15.36
N ASN A 45 6.79 3.01 -15.86
CA ASN A 45 6.64 3.27 -17.30
C ASN A 45 7.16 4.67 -17.74
N PRO A 46 8.48 4.84 -17.94
CA PRO A 46 9.54 3.86 -17.68
C PRO A 46 10.07 3.96 -16.24
N TRP A 47 10.87 2.98 -15.84
CA TRP A 47 11.56 2.96 -14.54
C TRP A 47 12.51 4.15 -14.37
N LYS A 48 12.01 5.22 -13.74
CA LYS A 48 12.73 6.47 -13.48
C LYS A 48 12.85 6.74 -11.98
N VAL A 49 14.10 6.92 -11.54
CA VAL A 49 14.44 7.25 -10.15
C VAL A 49 13.72 8.50 -9.67
N GLU A 50 13.60 9.52 -10.52
CA GLU A 50 12.88 10.77 -10.21
C GLU A 50 11.40 10.53 -9.91
N ASN A 51 10.73 9.63 -10.65
CA ASN A 51 9.32 9.31 -10.44
C ASN A 51 9.15 8.44 -9.19
N LEU A 52 10.03 7.46 -9.00
CA LEU A 52 10.03 6.66 -7.78
C LEU A 52 10.25 7.55 -6.54
N ASN A 53 11.20 8.48 -6.58
CA ASN A 53 11.48 9.41 -5.48
C ASN A 53 10.27 10.30 -5.12
N LYS A 54 9.46 10.71 -6.10
CA LYS A 54 8.22 11.48 -5.82
C LYS A 54 7.20 10.65 -5.03
N ARG A 55 7.16 9.34 -5.25
CA ARG A 55 6.23 8.40 -4.60
C ARG A 55 6.84 7.75 -3.35
N ALA A 56 8.15 7.76 -3.22
CA ALA A 56 8.89 7.17 -2.11
C ALA A 56 8.70 7.96 -0.80
N SER A 57 8.69 7.23 0.30
CA SER A 57 8.79 7.78 1.64
C SER A 57 10.23 8.20 1.94
N TRP A 58 10.40 9.03 2.98
CA TRP A 58 11.74 9.35 3.46
C TRP A 58 12.56 8.09 3.82
N TRP A 59 11.89 7.05 4.35
CA TRP A 59 12.52 5.79 4.71
C TRP A 59 13.10 5.08 3.48
N LEU A 60 12.30 4.93 2.42
CA LEU A 60 12.76 4.27 1.20
C LEU A 60 13.99 4.98 0.60
N ILE A 61 14.00 6.31 0.64
CA ILE A 61 15.08 7.12 0.08
C ILE A 61 16.37 7.00 0.90
N ASN A 62 16.28 6.94 2.23
CA ASN A 62 17.44 7.18 3.11
C ASN A 62 17.84 6.00 4.01
N LYS A 63 16.98 4.98 4.16
CA LYS A 63 17.13 3.92 5.18
C LYS A 63 16.86 2.51 4.68
N SER A 64 16.19 2.35 3.52
CA SER A 64 15.99 1.05 2.89
C SER A 64 17.33 0.40 2.51
N GLU A 65 17.35 -0.94 2.48
CA GLU A 65 18.49 -1.72 1.99
C GLU A 65 18.72 -1.51 0.49
N LEU A 66 17.64 -1.36 -0.28
CA LEU A 66 17.69 -1.02 -1.69
C LEU A 66 17.30 0.45 -1.87
N SER A 67 18.21 1.19 -2.49
CA SER A 67 17.96 2.58 -2.89
C SER A 67 17.00 2.66 -4.08
N PRO A 68 16.31 3.79 -4.28
CA PRO A 68 15.51 4.02 -5.49
C PRO A 68 16.29 3.81 -6.79
N ASP A 69 17.57 4.19 -6.83
CA ASP A 69 18.47 3.94 -7.95
C ASP A 69 18.67 2.44 -8.22
N ASP A 70 18.93 1.64 -7.17
CA ASP A 70 19.08 0.20 -7.29
C ASP A 70 17.80 -0.48 -7.77
N ILE A 71 16.66 -0.07 -7.22
CA ILE A 71 15.34 -0.60 -7.59
C ILE A 71 15.08 -0.34 -9.08
N CYS A 72 15.22 0.91 -9.54
CA CYS A 72 15.00 1.24 -10.95
C CYS A 72 16.01 0.53 -11.86
N ARG A 73 17.28 0.41 -11.45
CA ARG A 73 18.30 -0.30 -12.23
C ARG A 73 17.95 -1.79 -12.38
N LEU A 74 17.66 -2.48 -11.28
CA LEU A 74 17.31 -3.90 -11.29
C LEU A 74 16.02 -4.13 -12.09
N ALA A 75 14.98 -3.33 -11.86
CA ALA A 75 13.71 -3.50 -12.55
C ALA A 75 13.81 -3.25 -14.08
N ASN A 76 14.62 -2.30 -14.53
CA ASN A 76 14.91 -2.13 -15.96
C ASN A 76 15.60 -3.38 -16.56
N VAL A 77 16.53 -3.98 -15.83
CA VAL A 77 17.29 -5.16 -16.30
C VAL A 77 16.44 -6.42 -16.28
N ASP A 78 15.62 -6.62 -15.25
CA ASP A 78 14.96 -7.90 -15.01
C ASP A 78 13.50 -7.91 -15.52
N LEU A 79 12.80 -6.77 -15.46
CA LEU A 79 11.36 -6.70 -15.80
C LEU A 79 11.08 -5.92 -17.09
N GLY A 80 11.81 -4.82 -17.33
CA GLY A 80 11.42 -3.83 -18.34
C GLY A 80 10.22 -2.99 -17.89
N ASN A 81 9.61 -2.22 -18.80
CA ASN A 81 8.50 -1.34 -18.45
C ASN A 81 7.23 -2.13 -18.12
N ILE A 82 6.38 -1.57 -17.26
CA ILE A 82 5.05 -2.14 -17.02
C ILE A 82 4.18 -1.95 -18.28
N ILE A 83 3.50 -3.02 -18.67
CA ILE A 83 2.52 -3.03 -19.76
C ILE A 83 1.13 -2.81 -19.17
N GLU A 84 0.72 -3.67 -18.23
CA GLU A 84 -0.61 -3.64 -17.64
C GLU A 84 -0.66 -4.28 -16.25
N LEU A 85 -1.72 -3.98 -15.51
CA LEU A 85 -2.09 -4.72 -14.31
C LEU A 85 -2.99 -5.89 -14.71
N ILE A 86 -2.59 -7.10 -14.31
CA ILE A 86 -3.38 -8.32 -14.57
C ILE A 86 -4.63 -8.35 -13.69
N GLN A 87 -4.53 -7.80 -12.47
CA GLN A 87 -5.64 -7.62 -11.55
C GLN A 87 -5.45 -6.34 -10.74
N SER A 88 -6.56 -5.76 -10.27
CA SER A 88 -6.53 -4.61 -9.37
C SER A 88 -5.70 -4.94 -8.11
N PRO A 89 -4.88 -4.00 -7.61
CA PRO A 89 -4.12 -4.20 -6.39
C PRO A 89 -5.02 -4.55 -5.22
N LYS A 90 -4.52 -5.39 -4.31
CA LYS A 90 -5.18 -5.69 -3.05
C LYS A 90 -4.30 -5.23 -1.90
N CYS A 91 -4.83 -4.37 -1.04
CA CYS A 91 -4.08 -3.84 0.10
C CYS A 91 -4.70 -4.25 1.43
N ASN A 92 -3.85 -4.55 2.41
CA ASN A 92 -4.26 -4.80 3.78
C ASN A 92 -3.63 -3.77 4.72
N ILE A 93 -4.46 -3.08 5.52
CA ILE A 93 -3.98 -2.07 6.47
C ILE A 93 -3.44 -2.74 7.73
N GLN A 94 -2.24 -2.33 8.11
CA GLN A 94 -1.58 -2.80 9.31
C GLN A 94 -1.08 -1.62 10.14
N GLN A 95 -0.98 -1.81 11.44
CA GLN A 95 -0.32 -0.87 12.33
C GLN A 95 0.97 -1.50 12.84
N GLY A 96 2.05 -0.74 12.81
CA GLY A 96 3.36 -1.22 13.24
C GLY A 96 4.26 -0.10 13.69
N PHE A 97 5.50 -0.47 13.99
CA PHE A 97 6.59 0.44 14.33
C PHE A 97 7.72 0.23 13.32
N ASP A 98 8.42 1.30 12.97
CA ASP A 98 9.66 1.13 12.21
C ASP A 98 10.70 0.45 13.10
N LYS A 99 11.63 -0.30 12.48
CA LYS A 99 12.70 -1.03 13.17
C LYS A 99 13.53 -0.15 14.12
N PHE A 100 13.61 1.15 13.84
CA PHE A 100 14.42 2.12 14.59
C PHE A 100 13.58 3.27 15.17
N SER A 101 12.25 3.16 15.21
CA SER A 101 11.37 4.21 15.71
C SER A 101 10.38 3.66 16.72
N THR A 102 10.13 4.43 17.79
CA THR A 102 9.00 4.17 18.70
C THR A 102 7.70 4.75 18.17
N GLU A 103 7.73 5.43 17.01
CA GLU A 103 6.54 5.95 16.39
C GLU A 103 5.70 4.84 15.76
N LYS A 104 4.43 4.82 16.15
CA LYS A 104 3.44 3.95 15.54
C LYS A 104 2.99 4.56 14.20
N HIS A 105 3.12 3.77 13.14
CA HIS A 105 2.68 4.14 11.79
C HIS A 105 1.56 3.22 11.32
N THR A 106 0.79 3.74 10.35
CA THR A 106 -0.16 2.94 9.58
C THR A 106 0.52 2.57 8.27
N TYR A 107 0.55 1.28 7.97
CA TYR A 107 1.06 0.73 6.73
C TYR A 107 -0.08 0.12 5.91
N ALA A 108 0.14 0.00 4.61
CA ALA A 108 -0.66 -0.85 3.74
C ALA A 108 0.27 -1.82 3.03
N ILE A 109 0.04 -3.12 3.17
CA ILE A 109 0.77 -4.13 2.39
C ILE A 109 -0.08 -4.41 1.16
N CYS A 110 0.41 -4.00 -0.01
CA CYS A 110 -0.27 -4.09 -1.27
C CYS A 110 0.34 -5.19 -2.14
N LEU A 111 -0.49 -6.11 -2.60
CA LEU A 111 -0.14 -7.09 -3.60
C LEU A 111 -0.58 -6.58 -4.98
N ILE A 112 0.37 -6.51 -5.90
CA ILE A 112 0.17 -6.07 -7.27
C ILE A 112 0.58 -7.21 -8.17
N THR A 113 -0.26 -7.53 -9.15
CA THR A 113 0.07 -8.53 -10.16
C THR A 113 0.04 -7.84 -11.51
N ALA A 114 1.19 -7.78 -12.15
CA ALA A 114 1.40 -6.95 -13.31
C ALA A 114 2.22 -7.69 -14.37
N LYS A 115 1.94 -7.35 -15.62
CA LYS A 115 2.69 -7.79 -16.78
C LYS A 115 3.69 -6.71 -17.15
N PHE A 116 4.96 -7.08 -17.19
CA PHE A 116 6.04 -6.25 -17.69
C PHE A 116 6.51 -6.77 -19.06
N GLU A 117 7.37 -6.01 -19.73
CA GLU A 117 7.93 -6.37 -21.03
C GLU A 117 8.63 -7.74 -21.05
N LYS A 118 9.27 -8.14 -19.94
CA LYS A 118 10.06 -9.39 -19.86
C LYS A 118 9.34 -10.52 -19.13
N SER A 119 8.50 -10.22 -18.14
CA SER A 119 7.82 -11.24 -17.33
C SER A 119 6.57 -10.70 -16.64
N SER A 120 5.72 -11.62 -16.19
CA SER A 120 4.58 -11.34 -15.32
C SER A 120 4.98 -11.63 -13.86
N VAL A 121 4.74 -10.69 -12.96
CA VAL A 121 5.19 -10.79 -11.55
C VAL A 121 4.12 -10.38 -10.55
N ALA A 122 4.20 -10.99 -9.37
CA ALA A 122 3.52 -10.57 -8.15
C ALA A 122 4.48 -9.74 -7.29
N LEU A 123 4.21 -8.44 -7.18
CA LEU A 123 4.94 -7.48 -6.36
C LEU A 123 4.21 -7.28 -5.04
N GLN A 124 4.90 -7.46 -3.92
CA GLN A 124 4.42 -7.04 -2.62
C GLN A 124 5.12 -5.74 -2.23
N ILE A 125 4.35 -4.66 -2.18
CA ILE A 125 4.84 -3.31 -1.86
C ILE A 125 4.23 -2.86 -0.55
N ARG A 126 5.06 -2.37 0.37
CA ARG A 126 4.59 -1.72 1.59
C ARG A 126 4.46 -0.23 1.35
N LEU A 127 3.29 0.31 1.68
CA LEU A 127 3.05 1.73 1.80
C LEU A 127 3.09 2.17 3.26
N ILE A 128 3.47 3.41 3.50
CA ILE A 128 3.39 4.08 4.80
C ILE A 128 2.50 5.32 4.69
N GLY A 129 1.66 5.54 5.69
CA GLY A 129 0.95 6.80 5.88
C GLY A 129 1.79 7.76 6.71
N GLU A 130 2.26 8.86 6.10
CA GLU A 130 3.05 9.87 6.81
C GLU A 130 2.14 10.78 7.68
N LYS A 131 2.60 11.12 8.91
CA LYS A 131 1.78 11.80 9.94
C LYS A 131 1.37 13.22 9.53
N GLY A 132 0.08 13.51 9.74
CA GLY A 132 -0.56 14.81 9.52
C GLY A 132 -1.96 14.71 8.93
N SER A 133 -2.34 13.55 8.40
CA SER A 133 -3.63 13.37 7.74
C SER A 133 -4.34 12.09 8.18
N TRP A 134 -5.33 12.29 9.03
CA TRP A 134 -6.50 11.40 9.13
C TRP A 134 -7.31 11.43 7.83
N LYS A 135 -6.96 12.32 6.89
CA LYS A 135 -7.34 12.26 5.48
C LYS A 135 -6.55 11.13 4.81
N ALA A 136 -7.23 10.03 4.51
CA ALA A 136 -6.71 9.03 3.61
C ALA A 136 -6.21 9.70 2.30
N GLY A 137 -5.00 9.36 1.83
CA GLY A 137 -4.43 9.91 0.59
C GLY A 137 -2.94 10.29 0.63
N SER A 138 -2.29 10.30 1.79
CA SER A 138 -0.85 10.59 1.95
C SER A 138 0.01 9.32 1.95
N TRP A 139 -0.36 8.33 1.13
CA TRP A 139 0.42 7.11 1.00
C TRP A 139 1.75 7.41 0.31
N LYS A 140 2.80 6.75 0.78
CA LYS A 140 4.13 6.74 0.17
C LYS A 140 4.65 5.32 0.10
N ILE A 141 5.45 5.02 -0.92
CA ILE A 141 6.12 3.74 -1.05
C ILE A 141 7.21 3.67 0.03
N ASN A 142 7.07 2.68 0.90
CA ASN A 142 8.00 2.45 2.00
C ASN A 142 9.04 1.41 1.66
N ASP A 143 8.62 0.34 0.99
CA ASP A 143 9.47 -0.84 0.77
C ASP A 143 8.91 -1.73 -0.35
N PHE A 144 9.81 -2.42 -1.05
CA PHE A 144 9.49 -3.48 -2.01
C PHE A 144 9.78 -4.82 -1.32
N MET A 145 8.78 -5.39 -0.68
CA MET A 145 8.94 -6.52 0.24
C MET A 145 9.28 -7.83 -0.47
N SER A 146 8.69 -8.06 -1.65
CA SER A 146 8.99 -9.26 -2.44
C SER A 146 8.58 -9.09 -3.90
N ILE A 147 9.27 -9.80 -4.77
CA ILE A 147 8.90 -10.01 -6.17
C ILE A 147 8.90 -11.51 -6.44
N ASN A 148 7.82 -12.02 -7.03
CA ASN A 148 7.71 -13.42 -7.42
C ASN A 148 7.25 -13.49 -8.87
N GLU A 149 7.97 -14.22 -9.71
CA GLU A 149 7.53 -14.52 -11.06
C GLU A 149 6.26 -15.37 -11.03
N ILE A 150 5.35 -15.09 -11.95
CA ILE A 150 4.13 -15.86 -12.14
C ILE A 150 4.31 -16.64 -13.44
N GLN A 151 4.19 -17.97 -13.34
CA GLN A 151 4.13 -18.81 -14.53
C GLN A 151 2.78 -18.59 -15.21
N GLU A 152 2.81 -18.11 -16.46
CA GLU A 152 1.65 -18.03 -17.36
C GLU A 152 1.21 -19.41 -17.85
#